data_AF-A0A6M3LEK6-F1
#
_entry.id   AF-A0A6M3LEK6-F1
#
_cell.length_a   1.000
_cell.length_b   1.000
_cell.length_c   1.000
_cell.angle_alpha   90.00
_cell.angle_beta   90.00
_cell.angle_gamma   90.00
#
_symmetry.space_group_name_H-M   'P 1'
#
loop_
_entity.id
_entity.type
_entity.pdbx_description
1 polymer ?
#
loop_
_entity_poly.entity_id
_entity_poly.type
_entity_poly.pdbx_seq_one_letter_code
_entity_poly.pdbx_strand_id
1 'polypeptide(L)' 'MYYYKQVKDGKIVSVESKSVNVASPDFIKATKTECDNFTGSLPEPVKVPTRDLAAEIDELKAEIKILKG' A
#
# COMPACT_ATOMS: atom_id res chain seq x y z
N MET A 1 -19.74 -3.97 2.96
CA MET A 1 -18.76 -3.10 2.28
C MET A 1 -19.25 -2.85 0.87
N TYR A 2 -19.00 -1.66 0.35
CA TYR A 2 -19.22 -1.29 -1.04
C TYR A 2 -17.90 -1.34 -1.77
N TYR A 3 -17.93 -1.90 -2.98
CA TYR A 3 -16.75 -2.12 -3.80
C TYR A 3 -16.85 -1.30 -5.06
N TYR A 4 -15.74 -0.72 -5.47
CA TYR A 4 -15.65 0.06 -6.69
C TYR A 4 -14.38 -0.28 -7.46
N LYS A 5 -14.42 -0.07 -8.78
CA LYS A 5 -13.30 -0.27 -9.69
C LYS A 5 -13.16 0.93 -10.60
N GLN A 6 -11.92 1.25 -10.95
CA GLN A 6 -11.59 2.15 -12.04
C GLN A 6 -11.15 1.31 -13.24
N VAL A 7 -11.71 1.61 -14.41
CA VAL A 7 -11.41 0.91 -15.67
C VAL A 7 -10.76 1.88 -16.64
N LYS A 8 -9.61 1.50 -17.19
CA LYS A 8 -8.94 2.21 -18.30
C LYS A 8 -8.60 1.19 -19.38
N ASP A 9 -8.88 1.51 -20.64
CA ASP A 9 -8.64 0.64 -21.79
C ASP A 9 -9.19 -0.80 -21.61
N GLY A 10 -10.39 -0.90 -21.02
CA GLY A 10 -11.05 -2.18 -20.74
C GLY A 10 -10.44 -3.00 -19.61
N LYS A 11 -9.43 -2.48 -18.89
CA LYS A 11 -8.76 -3.16 -17.78
C LYS A 11 -9.03 -2.45 -16.46
N ILE A 12 -9.22 -3.24 -15.40
CA ILE A 12 -9.26 -2.69 -14.03
C ILE A 12 -7.85 -2.21 -13.69
N VAL A 13 -7.72 -0.94 -13.29
CA VAL A 13 -6.43 -0.32 -12.92
C VAL A 13 -6.36 0.08 -11.45
N SER A 14 -7.52 0.15 -10.78
CA SER A 14 -7.61 0.46 -9.36
C SER A 14 -8.92 -0.08 -8.79
N VAL A 15 -8.93 -0.36 -7.50
CA VAL A 15 -10.12 -0.82 -6.74
C VAL A 15 -10.21 -0.10 -5.40
N GLU A 16 -11.43 0.11 -4.93
CA GLU A 16 -11.72 0.70 -3.62
C GLU A 16 -12.71 -0.18 -2.85
N SER A 17 -12.49 -0.31 -1.54
CA SER A 17 -13.43 -0.89 -0.59
C SER A 17 -13.81 0.18 0.44
N LYS A 18 -15.10 0.47 0.57
CA LYS A 18 -15.62 1.53 1.45
C LYS A 18 -16.77 1.04 2.32
N SER A 19 -16.88 1.62 3.52
CA SER A 19 -18.02 1.37 4.42
C SER A 19 -19.28 2.13 4.01
N VAL A 20 -19.15 3.19 3.21
CA VAL A 20 -20.24 4.02 2.70
C VAL A 20 -20.45 3.79 1.20
N ASN A 21 -21.71 3.94 0.75
CA ASN A 21 -22.08 3.76 -0.65
C ASN A 21 -21.82 5.04 -1.47
N VAL A 22 -20.56 5.49 -1.51
CA VAL A 22 -20.15 6.68 -2.26
C VAL A 22 -18.88 6.36 -3.05
N ALA A 23 -19.00 6.38 -4.38
CA ALA A 23 -17.88 6.19 -5.29
C ALA A 23 -16.98 7.43 -5.32
N SER A 24 -15.66 7.23 -5.46
CA SER A 24 -14.76 8.29 -5.89
C SER A 24 -15.03 8.68 -7.37
N PRO A 25 -14.61 9.86 -7.84
CA PRO A 25 -14.65 10.19 -9.26
C PRO A 25 -13.99 9.10 -10.13
N ASP A 26 -14.58 8.77 -11.27
CA ASP A 26 -14.14 7.73 -12.22
C ASP A 26 -14.18 6.27 -11.71
N PHE A 27 -14.77 6.04 -10.54
CA PHE A 27 -15.00 4.70 -10.02
C PHE A 27 -16.45 4.27 -10.26
N ILE A 28 -16.61 3.03 -10.73
CA ILE A 28 -17.92 2.38 -10.90
C ILE A 28 -18.05 1.23 -9.92
N LYS A 29 -19.28 0.80 -9.64
CA LYS A 29 -19.52 -0.34 -8.75
C LYS A 29 -18.79 -1.59 -9.26
N ALA A 30 -18.22 -2.32 -8.30
CA ALA A 30 -17.58 -3.60 -8.52
C ALA A 30 -18.22 -4.65 -7.61
N THR A 31 -17.97 -5.91 -7.94
CA THR A 31 -18.21 -7.04 -7.04
C THR A 31 -17.01 -7.25 -6.13
N LYS A 32 -17.23 -7.93 -5.00
CA LYS A 32 -16.13 -8.37 -4.13
C LYS A 32 -15.12 -9.22 -4.91
N THR A 33 -15.60 -10.13 -5.76
CA THR A 33 -14.77 -11.00 -6.59
C THR A 33 -13.86 -10.22 -7.54
N GLU A 34 -14.34 -9.16 -8.17
CA GLU A 34 -13.49 -8.30 -9.02
C GLU A 34 -12.39 -7.61 -8.22
N CYS A 35 -12.69 -7.13 -7.02
CA CYS A 35 -11.69 -6.54 -6.13
C CYS A 35 -10.67 -7.58 -5.67
N ASP A 36 -11.13 -8.74 -5.18
CA ASP A 36 -10.27 -9.83 -4.72
C ASP A 36 -9.32 -10.28 -5.86
N ASN A 37 -9.86 -10.50 -7.06
CA ASN A 37 -9.08 -10.90 -8.24
C ASN A 37 -8.02 -9.84 -8.61
N PHE A 38 -8.39 -8.56 -8.62
CA PHE A 38 -7.44 -7.48 -8.88
C PHE A 38 -6.32 -7.47 -7.83
N THR A 39 -6.68 -7.47 -6.54
CA THR A 39 -5.68 -7.47 -5.46
C THR A 39 -4.79 -8.72 -5.46
N GLY A 40 -5.34 -9.88 -5.77
CA GLY A 40 -4.59 -11.13 -5.86
C GLY A 40 -3.68 -11.22 -7.08
N SER A 41 -3.90 -10.38 -8.11
CA SER A 41 -3.02 -10.25 -9.27
C SER A 41 -1.86 -9.29 -9.09
N LEU A 42 -1.84 -8.52 -7.99
CA LEU A 42 -0.74 -7.63 -7.69
C LEU A 42 0.51 -8.46 -7.35
N PRO A 43 1.71 -8.01 -7.77
CA PRO A 43 2.94 -8.70 -7.39
C PRO A 43 3.09 -8.69 -5.87
N GLU A 44 3.71 -9.74 -5.33
CA GLU A 44 4.06 -9.74 -3.91
C GLU A 44 4.93 -8.52 -3.59
N PRO A 45 4.67 -7.81 -2.49
CA PRO A 45 5.52 -6.71 -2.08
C PRO A 45 6.93 -7.23 -1.86
N VAL A 46 7.92 -6.53 -2.42
CA VAL A 46 9.33 -6.84 -2.19
C VAL A 46 9.56 -6.82 -0.69
N LYS A 47 10.00 -7.96 -0.13
CA LYS A 47 10.40 -8.06 1.27
C LYS A 47 11.66 -7.24 1.45
N VAL A 48 11.50 -5.98 1.85
CA VAL A 48 12.63 -5.16 2.29
C VAL A 48 13.09 -5.73 3.63
N PRO A 49 14.39 -5.96 3.85
CA PRO A 49 14.90 -6.33 5.17
C PRO A 49 14.36 -5.36 6.22
N THR A 50 13.80 -5.90 7.29
CA THR A 50 13.39 -5.08 8.43
C THR A 50 14.62 -4.36 8.95
N ARG A 51 14.55 -3.03 9.01
CA ARG A 51 15.61 -2.21 9.61
C ARG A 51 15.75 -2.55 11.09
N ASP A 52 16.97 -2.79 11.54
CA ASP A 52 17.27 -2.87 12.96
C ASP A 52 17.46 -1.45 13.49
N LEU A 53 16.33 -0.83 13.86
CA LEU A 53 16.31 0.53 14.38
C LEU A 53 17.15 0.67 15.65
N ALA A 54 17.34 -0.40 16.44
CA ALA A 54 18.15 -0.34 17.65
C ALA A 54 19.64 -0.24 17.30
N ALA A 55 20.11 -1.07 16.39
CA ALA A 55 21.50 -1.02 15.88
C ALA A 55 21.80 0.35 15.23
N GLU A 56 20.89 0.84 14.39
CA GLU A 56 21.05 2.15 13.73
C GLU A 56 21.09 3.30 14.75
N ILE A 57 20.28 3.25 15.80
CA ILE A 57 20.30 4.26 16.87
C ILE A 57 21.63 4.24 17.62
N ASP A 58 22.19 3.06 17.87
CA ASP A 58 23.46 2.94 18.60
C ASP A 58 24.66 3.41 17.76
N GLU A 59 24.65 3.13 16.45
CA GLU A 59 25.61 3.71 15.50
C GLU A 59 25.53 5.25 15.49
N LEU A 60 24.32 5.81 15.36
CA LEU A 60 24.12 7.27 15.37
C LEU A 60 24.58 7.92 16.69
N LYS A 61 24.35 7.28 17.84
CA LYS A 61 24.87 7.78 19.12
C LYS A 61 26.40 7.78 19.16
N ALA A 62 27.05 6.77 18.59
CA ALA A 62 28.51 6.69 18.54
C ALA A 62 29.09 7.81 17.67
N GLU A 63 28.52 8.06 16.50
CA GLU A 63 28.92 9.17 15.61
C GLU A 63 28.76 10.53 16.30
N ILE A 64 27.61 10.76 16.96
CA ILE A 64 27.37 12.00 17.72
C ILE A 64 28.40 12.21 18.83
N LYS A 65 28.82 11.13 19.51
CA LYS A 65 29.84 11.21 20.56
C LYS A 65 31.20 11.63 20.00
N ILE A 66 31.56 11.14 18.82
CA ILE A 66 32.82 11.53 18.13
C ILE A 66 32.77 13.00 17.70
N LEU A 67 31.62 13.48 17.22
CA LEU A 67 31.47 14.87 16.75
C LEU A 67 31.39 15.90 17.88
N LYS A 68 31.02 15.49 19.10
CA LYS A 68 30.84 16.38 20.26
C LYS A 68 32.01 16.35 21.25
N GLY A 69 32.96 15.43 21.10
CA GLY A 69 34.17 15.32 21.92
C GLY A 69 35.37 15.94 21.25
#